data_AF-A0A7T2S7G5-F1
#
_entry.id   AF-A0A7T2S7G5-F1
#
_cell.length_a   1.000
_cell.length_b   1.000
_cell.length_c   1.000
_cell.angle_alpha   90.00
_cell.angle_beta   90.00
_cell.angle_gamma   90.00
#
_symmetry.space_group_name_H-M   'P 1'
#
loop_
_entity.id
_entity.type
_entity.pdbx_description
1 polymer ?
#
loop_
_entity_poly.entity_id
_entity_poly.type
_entity_poly.pdbx_seq_one_letter_code
_entity_poly.pdbx_strand_id
1 'polypeptide(L)'
;MYRVYVIKQRAGGSEVLPATRTQTPVFAAAAAAFGALQEQEFDAAHLLLMTLDNRQLNAYRYGSRPGERDYLAPGATLRQR
;
A
#
# COMPACT_ATOMS: atom_id res chain seq x y z
N MET A 1 -10.94 2.99 10.76
CA MET A 1 -9.57 2.60 11.17
C MET A 1 -8.70 2.32 9.94
N TYR A 2 -7.58 3.03 9.80
CA TYR A 2 -6.67 2.83 8.67
C TYR A 2 -5.73 1.65 8.93
N ARG A 3 -5.42 0.89 7.88
CA ARG A 3 -4.36 -0.13 7.88
C ARG A 3 -3.51 0.03 6.65
N VAL A 4 -2.19 -0.02 6.83
CA VAL A 4 -1.21 -0.02 5.74
C VAL A 4 -0.37 -1.27 5.85
N TYR A 5 -0.17 -1.97 4.74
CA TYR A 5 0.60 -3.22 4.69
C TYR A 5 0.97 -3.56 3.26
N VAL A 6 2.05 -4.33 3.11
CA VAL A 6 2.45 -4.94 1.84
C VAL A 6 1.93 -6.37 1.78
N ILE A 7 1.42 -6.77 0.62
CA ILE A 7 1.10 -8.16 0.31
C ILE A 7 2.03 -8.68 -0.77
N LYS A 8 2.31 -9.99 -0.76
CA LYS A 8 2.92 -10.72 -1.86
C LYS A 8 1.86 -11.52 -2.60
N GLN A 9 1.69 -11.28 -3.89
CA GLN A 9 0.78 -12.01 -4.77
C GLN A 9 1.41 -13.35 -5.17
N ARG A 10 0.63 -14.43 -5.08
CA ARG A 10 1.03 -15.80 -5.43
C ARG A 10 -0.11 -16.47 -6.20
N ALA A 11 0.19 -17.56 -6.92
CA ALA A 11 -0.79 -18.28 -7.74
C ALA A 11 -2.03 -18.78 -6.96
N GLY A 12 -1.94 -18.95 -5.64
CA GLY A 12 -3.03 -19.39 -4.76
C GLY A 12 -3.58 -18.31 -3.81
N GLY A 13 -3.19 -17.05 -3.96
CA GLY A 13 -3.70 -15.97 -3.10
C GLY A 13 -2.71 -14.85 -2.82
N SER A 14 -2.99 -14.08 -1.77
CA SER A 14 -2.14 -12.98 -1.31
C SER A 14 -1.72 -13.21 0.13
N GLU A 15 -0.44 -13.03 0.43
CA GLU A 15 0.09 -13.10 1.78
C GLU A 15 0.47 -11.71 2.28
N VAL A 16 -0.03 -11.32 3.45
CA VAL A 16 0.38 -10.07 4.10
C VAL A 16 1.76 -10.25 4.71
N LEU A 17 2.69 -9.33 4.44
CA LEU A 17 3.99 -9.28 5.09
C LEU A 17 3.83 -8.69 6.50
N PRO A 18 3.92 -9.49 7.58
CA PRO A 18 3.53 -9.06 8.92
C PRO A 18 4.36 -7.87 9.43
N ALA A 19 5.65 -7.82 9.07
CA ALA A 19 6.56 -6.76 9.46
C ALA A 19 6.18 -5.37 8.91
N THR A 20 5.35 -5.31 7.86
CA THR A 20 4.93 -4.04 7.22
C THR A 20 3.59 -3.53 7.75
N ARG A 21 2.91 -4.32 8.58
CA ARG A 21 1.53 -4.03 8.98
C ARG A 21 1.46 -2.93 10.02
N THR A 22 0.74 -1.87 9.69
CA THR A 22 0.41 -0.77 10.61
C THR A 22 -1.10 -0.63 10.76
N GLN A 23 -1.52 -0.04 11.88
CA GLN A 23 -2.92 0.25 12.16
C GLN A 23 -3.03 1.55 12.96
N THR A 24 -3.85 2.49 12.48
CA THR A 24 -3.98 3.81 13.09
C THR A 24 -5.34 4.45 12.77
N PRO A 25 -5.95 5.20 13.70
CA PRO A 25 -7.16 5.96 13.38
C PRO A 25 -6.86 7.25 12.60
N VAL A 26 -5.58 7.67 12.53
CA VAL A 26 -5.17 8.96 11.97
C VAL A 26 -4.70 8.79 10.53
N PHE A 27 -5.33 9.51 9.59
CA PHE A 27 -4.95 9.46 8.17
C PHE A 27 -3.50 9.87 7.93
N ALA A 28 -3.03 10.96 8.56
CA ALA A 28 -1.66 11.44 8.39
C ALA A 28 -0.61 10.38 8.76
N ALA A 29 -0.85 9.62 9.83
CA ALA A 29 0.02 8.51 10.22
C ALA A 29 -0.02 7.36 9.20
N ALA A 30 -1.19 7.05 8.63
CA ALA A 30 -1.31 6.06 7.57
C ALA A 30 -0.61 6.52 6.27
N ALA A 31 -0.74 7.79 5.89
CA ALA A 31 -0.07 8.36 4.74
C ALA A 31 1.46 8.33 4.87
N ALA A 32 1.98 8.69 6.05
CA ALA A 32 3.40 8.59 6.35
C ALA A 32 3.91 7.14 6.26
N ALA A 33 3.18 6.18 6.84
CA ALA A 33 3.51 4.76 6.75
C ALA A 33 3.48 4.25 5.30
N PHE A 34 2.52 4.71 4.50
CA PHE A 34 2.43 4.36 3.07
C PHE A 34 3.64 4.88 2.30
N GLY A 35 4.02 6.15 2.48
CA GLY A 35 5.21 6.72 1.85
C GLY A 35 6.48 5.97 2.25
N ALA A 36 6.67 5.70 3.54
CA ALA A 36 7.84 4.98 4.03
C ALA A 36 7.96 3.55 3.48
N LEU A 37 6.82 2.86 3.25
CA LEU A 37 6.82 1.54 2.61
C LEU A 37 7.02 1.63 1.09
N GLN A 38 6.48 2.66 0.45
CA GLN A 38 6.63 2.87 -1.00
C GLN A 38 8.10 3.04 -1.41
N GLU A 39 8.93 3.61 -0.54
CA GLU A 39 10.38 3.78 -0.75
C GLU A 39 11.19 2.49 -0.54
N GLN A 40 10.60 1.43 -0.01
CA GLN A 40 11.29 0.15 0.19
C GLN A 40 11.41 -0.64 -1.11
N GLU A 41 12.45 -1.46 -1.21
CA GLU A 41 12.68 -2.33 -2.36
C GLU A 41 11.86 -3.62 -2.25
N PHE A 42 10.87 -3.75 -3.13
CA PHE A 42 10.13 -4.99 -3.36
C PHE A 42 10.01 -5.27 -4.88
N ASP A 43 9.79 -6.54 -5.22
CA ASP A 43 9.57 -6.94 -6.62
C ASP A 43 8.11 -6.71 -7.07
N ALA A 44 7.85 -6.89 -8.37
CA ALA A 44 6.53 -6.68 -8.98
C ALA A 44 5.43 -7.65 -8.53
N ALA A 45 5.76 -8.69 -7.75
CA ALA A 45 4.77 -9.55 -7.11
C ALA A 45 4.20 -8.91 -5.84
N HIS A 46 4.75 -7.79 -5.38
CA HIS A 46 4.28 -7.10 -4.18
C HIS A 46 3.29 -5.98 -4.50
N LEU A 47 2.35 -5.78 -3.58
CA LEU A 47 1.37 -4.70 -3.63
C LEU A 47 1.28 -4.04 -2.25
N LEU A 48 1.56 -2.74 -2.20
CA LEU A 48 1.33 -1.90 -1.03
C LEU A 48 -0.13 -1.46 -1.00
N LEU A 49 -0.79 -1.59 0.14
CA LEU A 49 -2.20 -1.29 0.31
C LEU A 49 -2.41 -0.33 1.48
N MET A 50 -3.34 0.61 1.30
CA MET A 50 -3.98 1.38 2.37
C MET A 50 -5.47 1.09 2.36
N THR A 51 -6.00 0.67 3.50
CA THR A 51 -7.43 0.42 3.69
C THR A 51 -7.99 1.27 4.82
N LEU A 52 -9.28 1.55 4.75
CA LEU A 52 -10.09 2.14 5.82
C LEU A 52 -11.27 1.20 6.08
N ASP A 53 -11.33 0.64 7.29
CA ASP A 53 -12.44 -0.25 7.71
C ASP A 53 -12.72 -1.38 6.71
N ASN A 54 -11.63 -2.01 6.23
CA ASN A 54 -11.59 -3.09 5.24
C ASN A 54 -11.92 -2.68 3.79
N ARG A 55 -12.17 -1.40 3.52
CA ARG A 55 -12.28 -0.86 2.16
C ARG A 55 -10.91 -0.38 1.68
N GLN A 56 -10.49 -0.82 0.49
CA GLN A 56 -9.27 -0.31 -0.15
C GLN A 56 -9.44 1.16 -0.54
N LEU A 57 -8.48 1.99 -0.13
CA LEU A 57 -8.42 3.41 -0.50
C LEU A 57 -7.33 3.67 -1.54
N ASN A 58 -6.11 3.19 -1.26
CA ASN A 58 -4.95 3.37 -2.12
C ASN A 58 -4.23 2.04 -2.30
N ALA A 59 -3.65 1.84 -3.47
CA ALA A 59 -2.83 0.69 -3.79
C ALA A 59 -1.65 1.14 -4.65
N TYR A 60 -0.48 0.56 -4.40
CA TYR A 60 0.72 0.78 -5.18
C TYR A 60 1.36 -0.58 -5.51
N ARG A 61 1.48 -0.89 -6.80
CA ARG A 61 2.20 -2.08 -7.26
C ARG A 61 3.67 -1.72 -7.44
N TYR A 62 4.55 -2.47 -6.80
CA TYR A 62 5.98 -2.26 -6.97
C TYR A 62 6.39 -2.55 -8.42
N GLY A 63 7.28 -1.73 -8.96
CA GLY A 63 7.67 -1.80 -10.37
C GLY A 63 6.62 -1.29 -11.37
N SER A 64 5.46 -0.80 -10.90
CA SER A 64 4.48 -0.18 -11.79
C SER A 64 4.97 1.15 -12.37
N ARG A 65 4.41 1.54 -13.51
CA ARG A 65 4.80 2.73 -14.29
C ARG A 65 3.66 3.73 -14.45
N PRO A 66 3.96 5.02 -14.70
CA PRO A 66 2.94 6.00 -15.05
C PRO A 66 1.98 5.49 -16.12
N GLY A 67 0.67 5.54 -15.83
CA GLY A 67 -0.39 5.05 -16.71
C GLY A 67 -0.90 3.64 -16.38
N GLU A 68 -0.22 2.89 -15.51
CA GLU A 68 -0.71 1.59 -15.04
C GLU A 68 -1.71 1.72 -13.88
N ARG A 69 -2.60 0.73 -13.74
CA ARG A 69 -3.74 0.76 -12.80
C ARG A 69 -3.34 1.03 -11.34
N ASP A 70 -2.27 0.40 -10.89
CA ASP A 70 -1.82 0.42 -9.49
C ASP A 70 -0.56 1.30 -9.35
N TYR A 71 -0.34 2.25 -10.26
CA TYR A 71 0.74 3.22 -10.15
C TYR A 71 0.31 4.43 -9.33
N LEU A 72 1.11 4.76 -8.33
CA LEU A 72 1.06 6.01 -7.58
C LEU A 72 2.45 6.63 -7.62
N ALA A 73 2.54 7.88 -8.08
CA ALA A 73 3.80 8.59 -8.04
C ALA A 73 4.24 8.80 -6.57
N PRO A 74 5.55 8.75 -6.27
CA PRO A 74 6.04 9.15 -4.96
C PRO A 74 5.55 10.55 -4.59
N GLY A 75 5.00 10.69 -3.38
CA GLY A 75 4.41 11.96 -2.91
C GLY A 75 3.06 12.34 -3.53
N ALA A 76 2.43 11.46 -4.32
CA ALA A 76 1.09 11.70 -4.83
C ALA A 76 0.07 11.86 -3.70
N THR A 77 -0.95 12.69 -3.93
CA THR A 77 -2.05 12.88 -2.99
C THR A 77 -2.81 11.57 -2.79
N LEU A 78 -2.77 11.03 -1.57
CA LEU A 78 -3.48 9.81 -1.21
C LEU A 78 -4.95 10.09 -0.91
N ARG A 79 -5.82 9.14 -1.26
CA ARG A 79 -7.24 9.18 -0.92
C ARG A 79 -7.45 8.92 0.57
N GLN A 80 -8.31 9.72 1.20
CA GLN A 80 -8.62 9.63 2.63
C GLN A 80 -9.94 8.87 2.93
N ARG A 81 -10.89 8.82 1.99
CA ARG A 81 -12.21 8.17 2.14
C ARG A 81 -12.79 7.73 0.80
#